data_AF-A0A2G9P3F0-F1
#
_entry.id   AF-A0A2G9P3F0-F1
#
_cell.length_a   1.000
_cell.length_b   1.000
_cell.length_c   1.000
_cell.angle_alpha   90.00
_cell.angle_beta   90.00
_cell.angle_gamma   90.00
#
_symmetry.space_group_name_H-M   'P 1'
#
loop_
_entity.id
_entity.type
_entity.pdbx_description
1 polymer ?
#
loop_
_entity_poly.entity_id
_entity_poly.type
_entity_poly.pdbx_seq_one_letter_code
_entity_poly.pdbx_strand_id
1 'polypeptide(L)'
;MDRNLVIKVNKDAVMKIAVSGDLFTFDRGLYQLNLTVGGIPFKSSELIQSINTRLDGCMRGWNWLNEEDTSIQDTVRTQEKMQCFVVAGRGSFYPGRGFALFFIDYSK
;
A
#
# COMPACT_ATOMS: atom_id res chain seq x y z
N MET A 1 6.54 -21.38 18.06
CA MET A 1 6.85 -20.15 18.80
C MET A 1 6.07 -19.03 18.16
N ASP A 2 5.01 -18.54 18.80
CA ASP A 2 4.16 -17.49 18.24
C ASP A 2 4.87 -16.13 18.33
N ARG A 3 5.21 -15.55 17.18
CA ARG A 3 5.78 -14.20 17.07
C ARG A 3 4.66 -13.23 16.73
N ASN A 4 4.37 -12.31 17.66
CA ASN A 4 3.33 -11.30 17.51
C ASN A 4 3.97 -9.95 17.16
N LEU A 5 3.47 -9.28 16.12
CA LEU A 5 3.82 -7.89 15.83
C LEU A 5 2.85 -6.97 16.56
N VAL A 6 3.39 -5.99 17.28
CA VAL A 6 2.61 -4.94 17.95
C VAL A 6 2.93 -3.61 17.28
N ILE A 7 2.00 -3.08 16.49
CA ILE A 7 2.12 -1.76 15.89
C ILE A 7 1.67 -0.74 16.93
N LYS A 8 2.57 0.21 17.24
CA LYS A 8 2.29 1.30 18.18
C LYS A 8 2.11 2.61 17.43
N VAL A 9 1.02 3.33 17.72
CA VAL A 9 0.78 4.70 17.27
C VAL A 9 0.70 5.57 18.52
N ASN A 10 1.44 6.67 18.57
CA ASN A 10 1.55 7.52 19.77
C ASN A 10 1.97 6.77 21.06
N LYS A 11 2.82 5.74 20.91
CA LYS A 11 3.27 4.81 21.98
C LYS A 11 2.22 3.81 22.47
N ASP A 12 1.00 3.90 21.97
CA ASP A 12 -0.07 2.95 22.28
C ASP A 12 -0.11 1.82 21.27
N ALA A 13 -0.13 0.59 21.77
CA ALA A 13 -0.27 -0.62 20.96
C ALA A 13 -1.69 -0.68 20.38
N VAL A 14 -1.83 -0.27 19.12
CA VAL A 14 -3.13 -0.17 18.43
C VAL A 14 -3.46 -1.40 17.58
N MET A 15 -2.47 -2.25 17.26
CA MET A 15 -2.74 -3.46 16.47
C MET A 15 -1.78 -4.59 16.81
N LYS A 16 -2.34 -5.80 16.98
CA LYS A 16 -1.60 -7.04 17.18
C LYS A 16 -1.86 -7.96 15.99
N ILE A 17 -0.84 -8.15 15.16
CA ILE A 17 -0.92 -9.05 14.02
C ILE A 17 -0.25 -10.37 14.42
N ALA A 18 -1.03 -11.45 14.42
CA ALA A 18 -0.50 -12.80 14.50
C ALA A 18 -0.02 -13.20 13.10
N VAL A 19 1.29 -13.37 12.93
CA VAL A 19 1.87 -13.76 11.64
C VAL A 19 2.24 -15.24 11.71
N SER A 20 1.69 -16.02 10.79
CA SER A 20 2.07 -17.41 10.55
C SER A 20 3.27 -17.45 9.59
N GLY A 21 4.50 -17.32 10.10
CA GLY A 21 5.73 -17.44 9.31
C GLY A 21 6.89 -16.56 9.80
N ASP A 22 8.06 -16.68 9.17
CA ASP A 22 9.23 -15.84 9.46
C ASP A 22 9.11 -14.48 8.73
N LEU A 23 9.04 -13.39 9.52
CA LEU A 23 8.90 -12.01 9.02
C LEU A 23 10.23 -11.40 8.54
N PHE A 24 11.36 -12.02 8.89
CA PHE A 24 12.71 -11.62 8.49
C PHE A 24 13.43 -12.83 7.90
N THR A 25 13.93 -12.71 6.67
CA THR A 25 14.86 -13.68 6.11
C THR A 25 16.26 -13.34 6.59
N PHE A 26 16.86 -14.24 7.38
CA PHE A 26 18.28 -14.14 7.74
C PHE A 26 19.10 -14.63 6.55
N ASP A 27 19.48 -13.70 5.67
CA ASP A 27 20.35 -13.96 4.54
C ASP A 27 21.67 -13.22 4.75
N ARG A 28 22.79 -13.96 4.71
CA ARG A 28 24.16 -13.43 4.81
C ARG A 28 24.45 -12.54 6.04
N GLY A 29 23.77 -12.75 7.17
CA GLY A 29 24.04 -12.02 8.40
C GLY A 29 23.33 -10.68 8.57
N LEU A 30 22.42 -10.31 7.66
CA LEU A 30 21.63 -9.08 7.72
C LEU A 30 20.14 -9.38 7.87
N TYR A 31 19.43 -8.54 8.61
CA TYR A 31 17.97 -8.59 8.71
C TYR A 31 17.35 -7.90 7.49
N GLN A 32 16.52 -8.62 6.74
CA GLN A 32 15.83 -8.10 5.55
C GLN A 32 14.38 -7.72 5.86
N LEU A 33 13.96 -6.54 5.41
CA LEU A 33 12.58 -6.07 5.49
C LEU A 33 12.16 -5.51 4.12
N ASN A 34 11.09 -6.06 3.55
CA ASN A 34 10.49 -5.56 2.32
C ASN A 34 9.27 -4.71 2.65
N LEU A 35 9.25 -3.48 2.14
CA LEU A 35 8.14 -2.54 2.30
C LEU A 35 7.54 -2.21 0.94
N THR A 36 6.22 -2.38 0.81
CA THR A 36 5.46 -2.00 -0.40
C THR A 36 4.41 -0.97 -0.05
N VAL A 37 4.13 -0.07 -0.99
CA VAL A 37 3.20 1.05 -0.82
C VAL A 37 2.12 0.99 -1.91
N GLY A 38 0.86 1.19 -1.53
CA GLY A 38 -0.27 1.15 -2.47
C GLY A 38 -0.68 -0.25 -2.94
N GLY A 39 -0.13 -1.30 -2.33
CA GLY A 39 -0.42 -2.68 -2.68
C GLY A 39 0.42 -3.69 -1.89
N ILE A 40 0.30 -4.95 -2.28
CA ILE A 40 1.00 -6.10 -1.67
C ILE A 40 1.85 -6.81 -2.72
N PRO A 41 2.98 -7.44 -2.35
CA PRO A 41 3.89 -8.11 -3.28
C PRO A 41 3.45 -9.53 -3.69
N PHE A 42 2.24 -9.96 -3.33
CA PHE A 42 1.67 -11.28 -3.61
C PHE A 42 0.17 -11.19 -3.93
N LYS A 43 -0.49 -12.32 -4.24
CA LYS A 43 -1.90 -12.30 -4.66
C LYS A 43 -2.81 -11.95 -3.49
N SER A 44 -3.82 -11.11 -3.72
CA SER A 44 -4.79 -10.74 -2.67
C SER A 44 -5.57 -11.92 -2.11
N SER A 45 -5.72 -13.00 -2.88
CA SER A 45 -6.32 -14.26 -2.43
C SER A 45 -5.50 -14.98 -1.36
N GLU A 46 -4.23 -14.63 -1.19
CA GLU A 46 -3.32 -15.21 -0.18
C GLU A 46 -3.32 -14.40 1.13
N LEU A 47 -4.04 -13.27 1.19
CA LEU A 47 -4.31 -12.59 2.45
C LEU A 47 -5.26 -13.42 3.31
N ILE A 48 -5.15 -13.29 4.64
CA ILE A 48 -6.07 -13.90 5.61
C ILE A 48 -7.52 -13.57 5.25
N GLN A 49 -7.77 -12.32 4.87
CA GLN A 49 -9.02 -11.87 4.30
C GLN A 49 -8.74 -11.20 2.95
N SER A 50 -9.28 -11.80 1.89
CA SER A 50 -9.18 -11.23 0.55
C SER A 50 -9.84 -9.86 0.47
N ILE A 51 -9.18 -8.92 -0.21
CA ILE A 51 -9.65 -7.55 -0.44
C ILE A 51 -9.26 -7.09 -1.85
N ASN A 52 -10.02 -6.15 -2.41
CA ASN A 52 -9.61 -5.41 -3.59
C ASN A 52 -8.54 -4.37 -3.19
N THR A 53 -7.30 -4.57 -3.62
CA THR A 53 -6.16 -3.74 -3.22
C THR A 53 -6.07 -2.40 -3.96
N ARG A 54 -6.92 -2.16 -4.96
CA ARG A 54 -6.94 -0.89 -5.71
C ARG A 54 -7.36 0.25 -4.79
N LEU A 55 -6.46 1.19 -4.56
CA LEU A 55 -6.65 2.35 -3.71
C LEU A 55 -6.46 3.63 -4.52
N ASP A 56 -7.55 4.38 -4.72
CA ASP A 56 -7.48 5.76 -5.21
C ASP A 56 -7.27 6.68 -4.00
N GLY A 57 -6.01 6.95 -3.68
CA GLY A 57 -5.61 7.70 -2.50
C GLY A 57 -4.26 8.40 -2.70
N CYS A 58 -4.02 9.46 -1.93
CA CYS A 58 -2.79 10.25 -2.01
C CYS A 58 -1.99 10.16 -0.71
N MET A 59 -0.66 10.07 -0.84
CA MET A 59 0.28 10.08 0.28
C MET A 59 1.29 11.20 0.11
N ARG A 60 1.75 11.76 1.23
CA ARG A 60 2.77 12.81 1.31
C ARG A 60 3.47 12.75 2.66
N GLY A 61 4.65 13.37 2.75
CA GLY A 61 5.40 13.45 4.02
C GLY A 61 5.78 12.08 4.56
N TRP A 62 6.16 11.16 3.68
CA TRP A 62 6.60 9.83 4.07
C TRP A 62 7.97 9.89 4.74
N ASN A 63 8.18 9.00 5.71
CA ASN A 63 9.46 8.74 6.36
C ASN A 63 9.59 7.22 6.54
N TRP A 64 10.42 6.60 5.73
CA TRP A 64 10.66 5.15 5.76
C TRP A 64 11.94 4.88 6.53
N LEU A 65 11.82 4.19 7.67
CA LEU A 65 12.96 3.76 8.50
C LEU A 65 13.91 4.88 8.98
N ASN A 66 13.48 6.15 8.97
CA ASN A 66 14.32 7.32 9.27
C ASN A 66 15.54 7.45 8.35
N GLU A 67 15.46 6.88 7.16
CA GLU A 67 16.47 7.07 6.13
C GLU A 67 16.21 8.37 5.37
N GLU A 68 17.27 9.15 5.15
CA GLU A 68 17.24 10.35 4.30
C GLU A 68 17.38 9.95 2.83
N ASP A 69 16.34 9.36 2.25
CA ASP A 69 16.28 9.03 0.82
C ASP A 69 15.32 9.96 0.08
N THR A 70 15.85 10.75 -0.87
CA THR A 70 15.08 11.68 -1.72
C THR A 70 14.65 11.07 -3.05
N SER A 71 15.10 9.85 -3.39
CA SER A 71 14.91 9.23 -4.70
C SER A 71 13.44 9.16 -5.13
N ILE A 72 12.55 8.79 -4.20
CA ILE A 72 11.10 8.73 -4.42
C ILE A 72 10.57 10.13 -4.71
N GLN A 73 11.00 11.15 -3.96
CA GLN A 73 10.53 12.52 -4.12
C GLN A 73 10.97 13.11 -5.45
N ASP A 74 12.20 12.85 -5.89
CA ASP A 74 12.71 13.29 -7.19
C ASP A 74 11.97 12.62 -8.36
N THR A 75 11.66 11.33 -8.23
CA THR A 75 10.88 10.59 -9.23
C THR A 75 9.44 11.11 -9.32
N VAL A 76 8.77 11.31 -8.17
CA VAL A 76 7.40 11.86 -8.13
C VAL A 76 7.36 13.26 -8.72
N ARG A 77 8.38 14.08 -8.50
CA ARG A 77 8.45 15.44 -9.06
C ARG A 77 8.56 15.45 -10.59
N THR A 78 9.27 14.49 -11.18
CA THR A 78 9.48 14.40 -12.64
C THR A 78 8.38 13.64 -13.38
N GLN A 79 7.60 12.81 -12.68
CA GLN A 79 6.50 12.04 -13.25
C GLN A 79 5.14 12.56 -12.80
N GLU A 80 4.48 13.36 -13.63
CA GLU A 80 3.13 13.90 -13.34
C GLU A 80 2.10 12.81 -13.05
N LYS A 81 2.22 11.62 -13.66
CA LYS A 81 1.29 10.51 -13.41
C LYS A 81 1.39 9.91 -12.00
N MET A 82 2.45 10.21 -11.25
CA MET A 82 2.61 9.82 -9.85
C MET A 82 2.11 10.89 -8.88
N GLN A 83 1.63 12.02 -9.40
CA GLN A 83 1.09 13.12 -8.59
C GLN A 83 -0.44 13.05 -8.57
N CYS A 84 -1.01 13.40 -7.42
CA CYS A 84 -2.45 13.48 -7.23
C CYS A 84 -2.97 14.89 -7.52
N PHE A 85 -4.28 15.04 -7.68
CA PHE A 85 -4.92 16.37 -7.68
C PHE A 85 -4.66 17.11 -6.36
N VAL A 86 -4.40 18.42 -6.43
CA VAL A 86 -4.20 19.27 -5.26
C VAL A 86 -5.47 19.35 -4.41
N VAL A 87 -6.63 19.37 -5.05
CA VAL A 87 -7.95 19.34 -4.41
C VAL A 87 -8.79 18.30 -5.14
N ALA A 88 -9.37 17.38 -4.38
CA ALA A 88 -10.25 16.34 -4.91
C ALA A 88 -11.65 16.46 -4.27
N GLY A 89 -12.69 16.33 -5.11
CA GLY A 89 -14.08 16.21 -4.69
C GLY A 89 -14.53 14.76 -4.61
N ARG A 90 -15.71 14.51 -4.01
CA ARG A 90 -16.33 13.18 -4.03
C ARG A 90 -16.83 12.85 -5.45
N GLY A 91 -16.59 11.63 -5.90
CA GLY A 91 -17.09 11.12 -7.17
C GLY A 91 -16.03 10.36 -7.95
N SER A 92 -16.23 10.25 -9.25
CA SER A 92 -15.27 9.65 -10.19
C SER A 92 -15.05 10.60 -11.35
N PHE A 93 -13.79 10.83 -11.71
CA PHE A 93 -13.41 11.78 -12.76
C PHE A 93 -13.24 11.07 -14.11
N TYR A 94 -13.94 11.55 -15.14
CA TYR A 94 -13.90 11.00 -16.49
C TYR A 94 -13.25 12.02 -17.45
N PRO A 95 -12.00 11.82 -17.91
CA PRO A 95 -11.29 12.79 -18.76
C PRO A 95 -11.71 12.75 -20.24
N GLY A 96 -12.76 12.01 -20.61
CA GLY A 96 -13.25 11.92 -21.99
C GLY A 96 -12.40 11.11 -22.97
N ARG A 97 -11.38 10.38 -22.49
CA ARG A 97 -10.44 9.59 -23.32
C ARG A 97 -10.72 8.08 -23.31
N GLY A 98 -11.81 7.63 -22.70
CA GLY A 98 -12.14 6.23 -22.55
C GLY A 98 -13.37 5.99 -21.67
N PHE A 99 -13.66 4.71 -21.41
CA PHE A 99 -14.79 4.24 -20.62
C PHE A 99 -14.42 3.00 -19.80
N ALA A 100 -15.25 2.66 -18.81
CA ALA A 100 -15.18 1.42 -18.05
C ALA A 100 -16.44 0.57 -18.33
N LEU A 101 -16.27 -0.74 -18.42
CA LEU A 101 -17.36 -1.70 -18.66
C LEU A 101 -17.50 -2.65 -17.46
N PHE A 102 -18.73 -2.98 -17.12
CA PHE A 102 -19.05 -3.96 -16.09
C PHE A 102 -19.90 -5.08 -16.71
N PHE A 103 -19.59 -6.32 -16.37
CA PHE A 103 -20.41 -7.48 -16.74
C PHE A 103 -21.45 -7.69 -15.66
N ILE A 104 -22.64 -7.14 -15.88
CA ILE A 104 -23.78 -7.25 -14.98
C ILE A 104 -24.80 -8.18 -15.64
N ASP A 105 -25.26 -9.18 -14.88
CA ASP A 105 -26.35 -10.05 -15.32
C ASP A 105 -27.69 -9.34 -15.06
N TYR A 106 -28.46 -9.13 -16.14
CA TYR A 106 -29.78 -8.47 -16.12
C TYR A 106 -30.94 -9.46 -16.27
N SER A 107 -30.68 -10.77 -16.25
CA SER A 107 -31.69 -11.81 -16.44
C SER A 107 -32.51 -12.16 -15.18
N LYS A 108 -32.35 -11.38 -14.10
CA LYS A 108 -33.09 -11.52 -12.83
C LYS A 108 -34.03 -10.37 -12.57
#